data_AF-A0A0K9P9E5-F1
#
_entry.id   AF-A0A0K9P9E5-F1
#
_cell.length_a   1.000
_cell.length_b   1.000
_cell.length_c   1.000
_cell.angle_alpha   90.00
_cell.angle_beta   90.00
_cell.angle_gamma   90.00
#
_symmetry.space_group_name_H-M   'P 1'
#
loop_
_entity.id
_entity.type
_entity.pdbx_description
1 polymer ?
#
loop_
_entity_poly.entity_id
_entity_poly.type
_entity_poly.pdbx_seq_one_letter_code
_entity_poly.pdbx_strand_id
1 'polypeptide(L)'
;MSKDNVVSWNVIISGYVSNGVYFKAIDIFWRMRDSGVQTDIISFASILSACSQFTALEQGREIHSYISNHKLESGEVIMGALLDMYAKCGAVEEARHVFYRL
;
A
#
# COMPACT_ATOMS: atom_id res chain seq x y z
N MET A 1 27.02 -4.37 0.67
CA MET A 1 25.69 -4.25 1.30
C MET A 1 24.85 -5.39 0.77
N SER A 2 24.43 -6.28 1.66
CA SER A 2 23.74 -7.54 1.36
C SER A 2 22.45 -7.29 0.59
N LYS A 3 22.15 -8.12 -0.42
CA LYS A 3 20.88 -8.20 -1.17
C LYS A 3 19.72 -7.62 -0.35
N ASP A 4 19.18 -6.49 -0.80
CA ASP A 4 18.05 -5.85 -0.14
C ASP A 4 16.88 -6.83 -0.08
N ASN A 5 16.66 -7.42 1.09
CA ASN A 5 15.56 -8.35 1.31
C ASN A 5 14.30 -7.54 1.66
N VAL A 6 13.12 -8.02 1.25
CA VAL A 6 11.79 -7.40 1.46
C VAL A 6 11.60 -6.87 2.89
N VAL A 7 12.15 -7.58 3.87
CA VAL A 7 12.12 -7.23 5.30
C VAL A 7 12.72 -5.85 5.56
N SER A 8 13.89 -5.53 5.00
CA SER A 8 14.57 -4.25 5.23
C SER A 8 13.77 -3.08 4.66
N TRP A 9 13.19 -3.24 3.47
CA TRP A 9 12.31 -2.24 2.89
C TRP A 9 11.04 -2.04 3.72
N ASN A 10 10.42 -3.13 4.16
CA ASN A 10 9.23 -3.08 5.01
C ASN A 10 9.51 -2.32 6.32
N VAL A 11 10.67 -2.55 6.95
CA VAL A 11 11.08 -1.80 8.15
C VAL A 11 11.22 -0.30 7.86
N ILE A 12 11.85 0.08 6.75
CA ILE A 12 12.02 1.50 6.38
C ILE A 12 10.65 2.15 6.12
N ILE A 13 9.79 1.50 5.33
CA ILE A 13 8.45 1.99 4.98
C ILE A 13 7.61 2.17 6.25
N SER A 14 7.48 1.12 7.05
CA SER A 14 6.69 1.16 8.29
C SER A 14 7.25 2.15 9.31
N GLY A 15 8.58 2.34 9.35
CA GLY A 15 9.22 3.40 10.12
C GLY A 15 8.76 4.80 9.72
N TYR A 16 8.73 5.12 8.42
CA TYR A 16 8.20 6.40 7.94
C TYR A 16 6.70 6.57 8.21
N VAL A 17 5.89 5.52 8.01
CA VAL A 17 4.45 5.55 8.30
C VAL A 17 4.18 5.83 9.77
N SER A 18 4.89 5.15 10.68
CA SER A 18 4.74 5.32 12.12
C SER A 18 5.12 6.71 12.61
N ASN A 19 6.02 7.39 11.89
CA ASN A 19 6.44 8.76 12.18
C ASN A 19 5.60 9.83 11.46
N GLY A 20 4.53 9.45 10.76
CA GLY A 20 3.67 10.38 10.03
C GLY A 20 4.28 10.97 8.76
N VAL A 21 5.40 10.43 8.29
CA VAL A 21 6.13 10.94 7.11
C VAL A 21 5.69 10.17 5.86
N TYR A 22 4.39 10.22 5.58
CA TYR A 22 3.73 9.35 4.60
C TYR A 22 4.25 9.51 3.17
N PHE A 23 4.52 10.74 2.72
CA PHE A 23 5.05 10.98 1.38
C PHE A 23 6.40 10.28 1.14
N LYS A 24 7.27 10.21 2.17
CA LYS A 24 8.53 9.46 2.08
C LYS A 24 8.28 7.96 2.09
N ALA A 25 7.31 7.47 2.87
CA ALA A 25 6.93 6.06 2.82
C ALA A 25 6.50 5.65 1.40
N ILE A 26 5.70 6.49 0.73
CA ILE A 26 5.29 6.34 -0.66
C ILE A 26 6.49 6.33 -1.61
N ASP A 27 7.39 7.31 -1.52
CA ASP A 27 8.63 7.35 -2.33
C ASP A 27 9.48 6.09 -2.17
N ILE A 28 9.69 5.64 -0.93
CA ILE A 28 10.47 4.44 -0.64
C ILE A 28 9.81 3.18 -1.20
N PHE A 29 8.49 3.07 -1.17
CA PHE A 29 7.78 1.94 -1.77
C PHE A 29 7.98 1.88 -3.29
N TRP A 30 7.94 3.02 -3.97
CA TRP A 30 8.23 3.06 -5.41
C TRP A 30 9.68 2.67 -5.71
N ARG A 31 10.63 3.14 -4.90
CA ARG A 31 12.04 2.74 -5.04
C ARG A 31 12.27 1.25 -4.78
N MET A 32 11.57 0.66 -3.82
CA MET A 32 11.59 -0.79 -3.58
C MET A 32 11.16 -1.54 -4.84
N ARG A 33 10.07 -1.08 -5.47
CA ARG A 33 9.55 -1.66 -6.72
C ARG A 33 10.51 -1.48 -7.89
N ASP A 34 11.07 -0.29 -8.08
CA ASP A 34 12.04 0.00 -9.15
C ASP A 34 13.33 -0.82 -8.99
N SER A 35 13.65 -1.20 -7.75
CA SER A 35 14.77 -2.10 -7.44
C SER A 35 14.47 -3.58 -7.72
N GLY A 36 13.27 -3.90 -8.22
CA GLY A 36 12.84 -5.28 -8.53
C GLY A 36 12.59 -6.15 -7.29
N VAL A 37 12.48 -5.54 -6.10
CA VAL A 37 12.21 -6.30 -4.87
C VAL A 37 10.72 -6.63 -4.82
N GLN A 38 10.41 -7.92 -4.68
CA GLN A 38 9.04 -8.39 -4.58
C GLN A 38 8.38 -7.90 -3.29
N THR A 39 7.31 -7.12 -3.44
CA THR A 39 6.45 -6.65 -2.35
C THR A 39 5.64 -7.79 -1.75
N ASP A 40 5.39 -7.73 -0.43
CA ASP A 40 4.54 -8.67 0.27
C ASP A 40 3.31 -7.99 0.89
N ILE A 41 2.49 -8.76 1.59
CA ILE A 41 1.27 -8.28 2.26
C ILE A 41 1.59 -7.12 3.22
N ILE A 42 2.74 -7.18 3.90
CA ILE A 42 3.17 -6.14 4.86
C ILE A 42 3.52 -4.85 4.11
N SER A 43 4.20 -4.94 2.96
CA SER A 43 4.48 -3.80 2.09
C SER A 43 3.18 -3.10 1.69
N PHE A 44 2.18 -3.86 1.20
CA PHE A 44 0.90 -3.32 0.74
C PHE A 44 0.07 -2.70 1.85
N ALA A 45 -0.08 -3.40 2.98
CA ALA A 45 -0.84 -2.88 4.11
C ALA A 45 -0.23 -1.56 4.64
N SER A 46 1.11 -1.51 4.73
CA SER A 46 1.83 -0.32 5.19
C SER A 46 1.62 0.86 4.24
N ILE A 47 1.73 0.63 2.93
CA ILE A 47 1.64 1.72 1.95
C ILE A 47 0.20 2.19 1.71
N LEU A 48 -0.78 1.29 1.76
CA LEU A 48 -2.19 1.67 1.69
C LEU A 48 -2.60 2.49 2.93
N SER A 49 -2.08 2.14 4.11
CA SER A 49 -2.23 2.96 5.32
C SER A 49 -1.59 4.34 5.15
N ALA A 50 -0.40 4.43 4.56
CA ALA A 50 0.23 5.72 4.25
C ALA A 50 -0.63 6.57 3.31
N CYS A 51 -1.19 5.96 2.25
CA CYS A 51 -2.06 6.66 1.30
C CYS A 51 -3.36 7.12 1.97
N SER A 52 -3.94 6.29 2.82
CA SER A 52 -5.12 6.58 3.63
C SER A 52 -4.89 7.83 4.51
N GLN A 53 -3.78 7.87 5.24
CA GLN A 53 -3.47 8.97 6.17
C GLN A 53 -3.02 10.26 5.45
N PHE A 54 -2.42 10.14 4.27
CA PHE A 54 -2.00 11.29 3.46
C PHE A 54 -3.04 11.73 2.43
N THR A 55 -4.22 11.08 2.39
CA THR A 55 -5.26 11.30 1.36
C THR A 55 -4.73 11.19 -0.07
N ALA A 56 -3.79 10.26 -0.29
CA ALA A 56 -3.06 10.06 -1.54
C ALA A 56 -3.83 9.11 -2.49
N LEU A 57 -5.00 9.57 -2.97
CA LEU A 57 -5.94 8.73 -3.71
C LEU A 57 -5.35 8.13 -5.00
N GLU A 58 -4.61 8.93 -5.78
CA GLU A 58 -4.04 8.48 -7.06
C GLU A 58 -3.01 7.37 -6.84
N GLN A 59 -2.10 7.54 -5.87
CA GLN A 59 -1.13 6.51 -5.50
C GLN A 59 -1.84 5.26 -4.98
N GLY A 60 -2.90 5.42 -4.19
CA GLY A 60 -3.75 4.31 -3.75
C GLY A 60 -4.37 3.53 -4.90
N ARG A 61 -4.85 4.21 -5.95
CA ARG A 61 -5.40 3.59 -7.17
C ARG A 61 -4.33 2.84 -7.97
N GLU A 62 -3.12 3.39 -8.08
CA GLU A 62 -1.99 2.72 -8.73
C GLU A 62 -1.61 1.43 -7.98
N ILE A 63 -1.56 1.48 -6.64
CA ILE A 63 -1.28 0.32 -5.79
C ILE A 63 -2.39 -0.73 -5.93
N HIS A 64 -3.66 -0.33 -5.88
CA HIS A 64 -4.79 -1.24 -6.10
C HIS A 64 -4.70 -1.92 -7.47
N SER A 65 -4.48 -1.16 -8.54
CA SER A 65 -4.32 -1.70 -9.89
C SER A 65 -3.19 -2.73 -9.97
N TYR A 66 -2.07 -2.47 -9.28
CA TYR A 66 -0.98 -3.43 -9.18
C TYR A 66 -1.42 -4.73 -8.49
N ILE A 67 -2.09 -4.64 -7.35
CA ILE A 67 -2.59 -5.79 -6.59
C ILE A 67 -3.55 -6.62 -7.47
N SER A 68 -4.49 -5.98 -8.17
CA SER A 68 -5.44 -6.63 -9.08
C SER A 68 -4.72 -7.36 -10.22
N ASN A 69 -3.78 -6.69 -10.90
CA ASN A 69 -3.04 -7.26 -12.03
C ASN A 69 -2.19 -8.49 -11.65
N HIS A 70 -1.72 -8.55 -10.41
CA HIS A 70 -0.95 -9.67 -9.88
C HIS A 70 -1.81 -10.69 -9.11
N LYS A 71 -3.14 -10.52 -9.11
CA LYS A 71 -4.10 -11.39 -8.40
C LYS A 71 -3.79 -11.54 -6.91
N LEU A 72 -3.33 -10.46 -6.27
CA LEU A 72 -2.96 -10.42 -4.85
C LEU A 72 -4.13 -9.98 -3.94
N GLU A 73 -5.32 -9.81 -4.50
CA GLU A 73 -6.54 -9.38 -3.78
C GLU A 73 -7.12 -10.45 -2.84
N SER A 74 -6.54 -11.66 -2.77
CA SER A 74 -7.11 -12.79 -2.03
C SER A 74 -6.94 -12.74 -0.51
N GLY A 75 -6.42 -11.65 0.05
CA GLY A 75 -6.15 -11.52 1.49
C GLY A 75 -7.05 -10.47 2.15
N GLU A 76 -7.79 -10.86 3.19
CA GLU A 76 -8.63 -9.95 4.00
C GLU A 76 -7.85 -8.71 4.48
N VAL A 77 -6.56 -8.88 4.79
CA VAL A 77 -5.67 -7.78 5.20
C VAL A 77 -5.52 -6.72 4.09
N ILE A 78 -5.30 -7.16 2.84
CA ILE A 78 -5.13 -6.25 1.70
C ILE A 78 -6.46 -5.59 1.37
N MET A 79 -7.55 -6.36 1.35
CA MET A 79 -8.88 -5.85 1.04
C MET A 79 -9.38 -4.84 2.09
N GLY A 80 -9.14 -5.13 3.38
CA GLY A 80 -9.42 -4.18 4.46
C GLY A 80 -8.59 -2.90 4.37
N ALA A 81 -7.31 -3.00 3.99
CA ALA A 81 -6.46 -1.83 3.79
C ALA A 81 -6.90 -0.99 2.57
N LEU A 82 -7.33 -1.62 1.48
CA LEU A 82 -7.91 -0.95 0.31
C LEU A 82 -9.22 -0.23 0.67
N LEU A 83 -10.09 -0.89 1.43
CA LEU A 83 -11.34 -0.32 1.90
C LEU A 83 -11.09 0.93 2.76
N ASP A 84 -10.21 0.82 3.77
CA ASP A 84 -9.84 1.96 4.64
C ASP A 84 -9.25 3.12 3.82
N MET A 85 -8.34 2.82 2.90
CA MET A 85 -7.70 3.81 2.04
C MET A 85 -8.72 4.58 1.19
N TYR A 86 -9.59 3.89 0.45
CA TYR A 86 -10.60 4.56 -0.37
C TYR A 86 -11.59 5.35 0.47
N ALA A 87 -12.04 4.79 1.61
CA ALA A 87 -12.98 5.47 2.49
C ALA A 87 -12.41 6.78 3.04
N LYS A 88 -11.17 6.78 3.54
CA LYS A 88 -10.51 7.98 4.09
C LYS A 88 -10.05 8.97 3.02
N CYS A 89 -9.79 8.51 1.80
CA CYS A 89 -9.57 9.41 0.66
C CYS A 89 -10.87 10.02 0.10
N GLY A 90 -12.04 9.67 0.65
CA GLY A 90 -13.34 10.19 0.19
C GLY A 90 -13.86 9.53 -1.10
N ALA A 91 -13.21 8.49 -1.60
CA ALA A 91 -13.60 7.73 -2.78
C ALA A 91 -14.59 6.62 -2.40
N VAL A 92 -15.78 7.05 -1.96
CA VAL A 92 -16.80 6.17 -1.34
C VAL A 92 -17.29 5.08 -2.28
N GLU A 93 -17.39 5.37 -3.57
CA GLU A 93 -17.90 4.40 -4.54
C GLU A 93 -16.90 3.26 -4.76
N GLU A 94 -15.61 3.57 -4.89
CA GLU A 94 -14.55 2.57 -4.94
C GLU A 94 -14.44 1.78 -3.63
N ALA A 95 -14.57 2.44 -2.48
CA ALA A 95 -14.63 1.79 -1.18
C ALA A 95 -15.79 0.77 -1.13
N ARG A 96 -16.97 1.15 -1.63
CA ARG A 96 -18.15 0.29 -1.74
C ARG A 96 -17.88 -0.92 -2.66
N HIS A 97 -17.21 -0.72 -3.79
CA HIS A 97 -16.82 -1.81 -4.68
C HIS A 97 -15.83 -2.79 -4.03
N VAL A 98 -14.88 -2.30 -3.24
CA VAL A 98 -13.97 -3.17 -2.46
C VAL A 98 -14.76 -3.93 -1.39
N PHE A 99 -15.68 -3.28 -0.68
CA PHE A 99 -16.51 -3.91 0.35
C PHE A 99 -17.33 -5.10 -0.17
N TYR A 100 -17.91 -5.02 -1.36
CA TYR A 100 -18.65 -6.15 -1.95
C TYR A 100 -17.76 -7.30 -2.45
N ARG A 101 -16.43 -7.12 -2.45
CA ARG A 101 -15.45 -8.15 -2.81
C ARG A 101 -14.72 -8.73 -1.59
N LEU A 102 -14.95 -8.18 -0.39
CA LEU A 102 -14.55 -8.79 0.89
C LEU A 102 -15.40 -10.04 1.16
#